data_AF-A0A2H6LIY5-F1
#
_entry.id   AF-A0A2H6LIY5-F1
#
_cell.length_a   1.000
_cell.length_b   1.000
_cell.length_c   1.000
_cell.angle_alpha   90.00
_cell.angle_beta   90.00
_cell.angle_gamma   90.00
#
_symmetry.space_group_name_H-M   'P 1'
#
loop_
_entity.id
_entity.type
_entity.pdbx_description
1 polymer ?
#
loop_
_entity_poly.entity_id
_entity_poly.type
_entity_poly.pdbx_seq_one_letter_code
_entity_poly.pdbx_strand_id
1 'polypeptide(L)'
;MKTAQVQYSGRLNVERGEHPKELYAHQNEAIKALNQINQAPFEGLLVLPTGGGKTLTAVHWLLRNFINNKKKVLWIAHRHELLDQALETVMLSAIQHY
;
A
#
# COMPACT_ATOMS: atom_id res chain seq x y z
N MET A 1 -24.50 -9.35 -11.67
CA MET A 1 -24.16 -8.71 -10.38
C MET A 1 -24.54 -7.24 -10.50
N LYS A 2 -25.49 -6.74 -9.70
CA LYS A 2 -25.92 -5.33 -9.74
C LYS A 2 -24.87 -4.49 -9.03
N THR A 3 -24.24 -3.56 -9.74
CA THR A 3 -23.27 -2.62 -9.17
C THR A 3 -24.04 -1.53 -8.43
N ALA A 4 -23.95 -1.48 -7.11
CA ALA A 4 -24.41 -0.33 -6.35
C ALA A 4 -23.41 0.81 -6.53
N GLN A 5 -23.88 2.01 -6.89
CA GLN A 5 -23.04 3.22 -6.82
C GLN A 5 -22.82 3.55 -5.34
N VAL A 6 -21.58 3.47 -4.88
CA VAL A 6 -21.18 3.88 -3.53
C VAL A 6 -20.58 5.27 -3.62
N GLN A 7 -21.08 6.21 -2.81
CA GLN A 7 -20.66 7.62 -2.80
C GLN A 7 -19.14 7.82 -2.64
N TYR A 8 -18.45 6.88 -1.98
CA TYR A 8 -17.00 6.93 -1.70
C TYR A 8 -16.21 5.87 -2.48
N SER A 9 -16.70 5.47 -3.66
CA SER A 9 -15.99 4.57 -4.56
C SER A 9 -15.40 5.34 -5.74
N GLY A 10 -14.19 4.96 -6.12
CA GLY A 10 -13.46 5.56 -7.25
C GLY A 10 -12.65 4.52 -7.99
N ARG A 11 -12.11 4.93 -9.14
CA ARG A 11 -11.09 4.17 -9.88
C ARG A 11 -9.82 5.00 -9.90
N LEU A 12 -8.70 4.37 -9.61
CA LEU A 12 -7.38 4.97 -9.75
C LEU A 12 -6.81 4.54 -11.10
N ASN A 13 -6.39 5.51 -11.91
CA ASN A 13 -5.64 5.25 -13.12
C ASN A 13 -4.17 5.15 -12.76
N VAL A 14 -3.54 4.04 -13.13
CA VAL A 14 -2.12 3.78 -12.89
C VAL A 14 -1.33 4.46 -13.99
N GLU A 15 -0.44 5.38 -13.62
CA GLU A 15 0.46 6.03 -14.56
C GLU A 15 1.68 5.14 -14.83
N ARG A 16 2.20 5.23 -16.07
CA ARG A 16 3.42 4.52 -16.48
C ARG A 16 4.61 5.45 -16.25
N GLY A 17 5.62 4.98 -15.52
CA GLY A 17 6.83 5.77 -15.24
C GLY A 17 7.76 5.08 -14.25
N GLU A 18 8.84 5.75 -13.89
CA GLU A 18 9.67 5.33 -12.76
C GLU A 18 9.10 5.87 -11.46
N HIS A 19 9.16 5.06 -10.40
CA HIS A 19 8.88 5.56 -9.06
C HIS A 19 9.86 6.70 -8.72
N PRO A 20 9.37 7.89 -8.36
CA PRO A 20 10.23 9.06 -8.17
C PRO A 20 11.12 8.98 -6.92
N LYS A 21 10.95 7.96 -6.07
CA LYS A 21 11.71 7.79 -4.82
C LYS A 21 12.10 6.34 -4.61
N GLU A 22 13.40 6.11 -4.47
CA GLU A 22 13.91 4.90 -3.87
C GLU A 22 13.54 4.83 -2.38
N LEU A 23 13.24 3.62 -1.91
CA LEU A 23 12.97 3.37 -0.50
C LEU A 23 14.26 3.40 0.31
N TYR A 24 14.19 3.94 1.53
CA TYR A 24 15.31 3.93 2.46
C TYR A 24 15.64 2.49 2.92
N ALA A 25 16.89 2.28 3.36
CA ALA A 25 17.39 0.97 3.79
C ALA A 25 16.47 0.26 4.79
N HIS A 26 16.02 0.96 5.84
CA HIS A 26 15.13 0.40 6.86
C HIS A 26 13.76 0.00 6.31
N GLN A 27 13.29 0.67 5.25
CA GLN A 27 12.02 0.31 4.59
C GLN A 27 12.19 -0.95 3.73
N ASN A 28 13.33 -1.09 3.04
CA ASN A 28 13.67 -2.30 2.30
C ASN A 28 13.84 -3.52 3.23
N GLU A 29 14.47 -3.33 4.38
CA GLU A 29 14.57 -4.37 5.42
C GLU A 29 13.19 -4.79 5.95
N ALA A 30 12.31 -3.82 6.25
CA ALA A 30 10.95 -4.11 6.66
C ALA A 30 10.18 -4.90 5.59
N ILE A 31 10.31 -4.52 4.31
CA ILE A 31 9.72 -5.25 3.17
C ILE A 31 10.26 -6.68 3.08
N LYS A 32 11.57 -6.87 3.27
CA LYS A 32 12.18 -8.20 3.27
C LYS A 32 11.61 -9.07 4.38
N ALA A 33 11.48 -8.54 5.59
CA ALA A 33 10.87 -9.24 6.71
C ALA A 33 9.39 -9.60 6.46
N LEU A 34 8.62 -8.68 5.87
CA LEU A 34 7.23 -8.95 5.48
C LEU A 34 7.12 -10.04 4.41
N ASN A 35 8.02 -10.07 3.43
CA ASN A 35 8.06 -11.13 2.41
C ASN A 35 8.36 -12.51 3.01
N GLN A 36 9.22 -12.57 4.03
CA GLN A 36 9.56 -13.83 4.71
C GLN A 36 8.37 -14.47 5.42
N ILE A 37 7.48 -13.65 6.00
CA ILE A 37 6.29 -14.15 6.71
C ILE A 37 5.09 -14.38 5.79
N ASN A 38 5.04 -13.74 4.61
CA ASN A 38 3.95 -13.85 3.63
C ASN A 38 4.03 -15.15 2.80
N GLN A 39 4.15 -16.30 3.45
CA GLN A 39 4.16 -17.63 2.83
C GLN A 39 2.81 -18.36 2.98
N ALA A 40 2.04 -17.99 3.99
CA ALA A 40 0.69 -18.46 4.31
C ALA A 40 -0.10 -17.30 4.93
N PRO A 41 -1.43 -17.42 5.16
CA PRO A 41 -2.17 -16.44 5.94
C PRO A 41 -1.48 -16.17 7.27
N PHE A 42 -1.28 -14.90 7.61
CA PHE A 42 -0.51 -14.50 8.78
C PHE A 42 -1.15 -13.29 9.48
N GLU A 43 -0.80 -13.12 10.75
CA GLU A 43 -1.03 -11.92 11.53
C GLU A 43 0.34 -11.30 11.82
N GLY A 44 0.45 -9.98 11.72
CA GLY A 44 1.74 -9.30 11.88
C GLY A 44 1.59 -7.83 12.23
N LEU A 45 2.64 -7.29 12.85
CA LEU A 45 2.71 -5.89 13.25
C LEU A 45 3.95 -5.23 12.63
N LEU A 46 3.74 -4.28 11.73
CA LEU A 46 4.80 -3.43 11.20
C LEU A 46 4.99 -2.22 12.12
N VAL A 47 6.13 -2.16 12.81
CA VAL A 47 6.49 -1.04 13.69
C VAL A 47 7.60 -0.21 13.04
N LEU A 48 7.29 1.06 12.78
CA LEU A 48 8.22 2.06 12.26
C LEU A 48 7.94 3.38 12.99
N PRO A 49 8.97 4.16 13.37
CA PRO A 49 8.77 5.42 14.07
C PRO A 49 8.00 6.43 13.20
N THR A 50 7.38 7.43 13.84
CA THR A 50 6.80 8.56 13.11
C THR A 50 7.87 9.26 12.28
N GLY A 51 7.53 9.66 11.05
CA GLY A 51 8.50 10.12 10.05
C GLY A 51 9.29 9.01 9.35
N GLY A 52 9.33 7.79 9.89
CA GLY A 52 10.05 6.64 9.31
C GLY A 52 9.43 6.02 8.06
N GLY A 53 8.30 6.57 7.56
CA GLY A 53 7.67 6.12 6.32
C GLY A 53 6.76 4.89 6.45
N LYS A 54 6.15 4.65 7.62
CA LYS A 54 5.25 3.50 7.87
C LYS A 54 4.16 3.28 6.83
N THR A 55 3.45 4.35 6.43
CA THR A 55 2.39 4.29 5.42
C THR A 55 2.96 3.94 4.05
N LEU A 56 4.05 4.59 3.64
CA LEU A 56 4.73 4.31 2.37
C LEU A 56 5.22 2.86 2.29
N THR A 57 5.88 2.36 3.34
CA THR A 57 6.37 0.98 3.39
C THR A 57 5.23 -0.03 3.28
N ALA A 58 4.15 0.17 4.03
CA ALA A 58 2.98 -0.71 3.97
C ALA A 58 2.29 -0.68 2.60
N VAL A 59 2.02 0.51 2.06
CA VAL A 59 1.36 0.68 0.75
C VAL A 59 2.20 0.04 -0.35
N HIS A 60 3.49 0.33 -0.40
CA HIS A 60 4.39 -0.23 -1.40
C HIS A 60 4.41 -1.76 -1.36
N TRP A 61 4.44 -2.34 -0.16
CA TRP A 61 4.41 -3.78 0.03
C TRP A 61 3.06 -4.40 -0.41
N LEU A 62 1.94 -3.77 -0.04
CA LEU A 62 0.58 -4.22 -0.37
C LEU A 62 0.29 -4.14 -1.87
N LEU A 63 0.72 -3.07 -2.55
CA LEU A 63 0.55 -2.91 -3.99
C LEU A 63 1.23 -4.07 -4.74
N ARG A 64 2.49 -4.35 -4.40
CA ARG A 64 3.29 -5.40 -5.07
C ARG A 64 2.80 -6.82 -4.76
N ASN A 65 2.46 -7.12 -3.50
CA ASN A 65 2.18 -8.49 -3.08
C ASN A 65 0.69 -8.88 -3.09
N PHE A 66 -0.23 -7.91 -3.04
CA PHE A 66 -1.66 -8.18 -2.98
C PHE A 66 -2.41 -7.60 -4.17
N ILE A 67 -2.29 -6.29 -4.43
CA ILE A 67 -3.06 -5.63 -5.49
C ILE A 67 -2.65 -6.13 -6.88
N ASN A 68 -1.35 -6.22 -7.18
CA ASN A 68 -0.85 -6.79 -8.44
C ASN A 68 -1.29 -8.25 -8.65
N ASN A 69 -1.57 -8.96 -7.56
CA ASN A 69 -2.08 -10.33 -7.55
C ASN A 69 -3.62 -10.40 -7.48
N LYS A 70 -4.32 -9.30 -7.82
CA LYS A 70 -5.79 -9.18 -7.84
C LYS A 70 -6.47 -9.49 -6.49
N LYS A 71 -5.74 -9.35 -5.38
CA LYS A 71 -6.29 -9.48 -4.02
C LYS A 71 -6.87 -8.15 -3.55
N LYS A 72 -7.81 -8.22 -2.61
CA LYS A 72 -8.44 -7.04 -1.99
C LYS A 72 -7.71 -6.66 -0.71
N VAL A 73 -7.64 -5.36 -0.44
CA VAL A 73 -7.06 -4.78 0.78
C VAL A 73 -8.13 -3.96 1.48
N LEU A 74 -8.26 -4.13 2.80
CA LEU A 74 -9.10 -3.29 3.66
C LEU A 74 -8.16 -2.45 4.54
N TRP A 75 -8.24 -1.13 4.38
CA TRP A 75 -7.46 -0.17 5.18
C TRP A 75 -8.40 0.57 6.13
N ILE A 76 -8.13 0.49 7.44
CA ILE A 76 -9.00 1.06 8.46
C ILE A 76 -8.20 2.10 9.25
N ALA A 77 -8.79 3.26 9.47
CA ALA A 77 -8.25 4.29 10.35
C ALA A 77 -9.39 4.97 11.13
N HIS A 78 -9.05 5.56 12.28
CA HIS A 78 -10.00 6.23 13.16
C HIS A 78 -10.25 7.70 12.78
N ARG A 79 -9.54 8.22 11.77
CA ARG A 79 -9.60 9.61 11.32
C ARG A 79 -9.59 9.68 9.80
N HIS A 80 -10.40 10.57 9.23
CA HIS A 80 -10.51 10.74 7.78
C HIS A 80 -9.17 11.17 7.16
N GLU A 81 -8.45 12.05 7.82
CA GLU A 81 -7.16 12.57 7.34
C GLU A 81 -6.11 11.47 7.19
N LEU A 82 -6.20 10.40 8.01
CA LEU A 82 -5.32 9.23 7.87
C LEU A 82 -5.68 8.36 6.67
N LEU A 83 -6.95 8.32 6.27
CA LEU A 83 -7.40 7.66 5.06
C LEU A 83 -6.98 8.48 3.83
N ASP A 84 -7.09 9.80 3.89
CA ASP A 84 -6.65 10.70 2.82
C ASP A 84 -5.14 10.55 2.58
N GLN A 85 -4.32 10.55 3.64
CA GLN A 85 -2.88 10.29 3.54
C GLN A 85 -2.55 8.92 2.92
N ALA A 86 -3.30 7.87 3.27
CA ALA A 86 -3.12 6.55 2.71
C ALA A 86 -3.48 6.54 1.21
N LEU A 87 -4.59 7.19 0.83
CA LEU A 87 -5.02 7.33 -0.55
C LEU A 87 -4.00 8.09 -1.40
N GLU A 88 -3.49 9.23 -0.94
CA GLU A 88 -2.42 9.98 -1.61
C GLU A 88 -1.18 9.11 -1.82
N THR A 89 -0.78 8.36 -0.79
CA THR A 89 0.37 7.46 -0.88
C THR A 89 0.12 6.35 -1.90
N VAL A 90 -1.09 5.79 -1.96
CA VAL A 90 -1.49 4.79 -2.97
C VAL A 90 -1.42 5.39 -4.37
N MET A 91 -1.95 6.60 -4.58
CA MET A 91 -1.91 7.27 -5.89
C MET A 91 -0.48 7.53 -6.36
N LEU A 92 0.37 8.04 -5.46
CA LEU A 92 1.80 8.27 -5.75
C LEU A 92 2.56 6.96 -6.00
N SER A 93 2.14 5.87 -5.36
CA SER A 93 2.85 4.59 -5.42
C SER A 93 2.29 3.61 -6.45
N ALA A 94 1.14 3.92 -7.05
CA ALA A 94 0.51 3.11 -8.08
C ALA A 94 1.14 3.44 -9.44
N ILE A 95 2.44 3.18 -9.55
CA ILE A 95 3.21 3.28 -10.80
C ILE A 95 3.62 1.87 -11.20
N GLN A 96 3.35 1.50 -12.45
CA GLN A 96 3.66 0.15 -12.94
C GLN A 96 5.07 0.14 -13.55
N HIS A 97 6.01 -0.54 -12.87
CA HIS A 97 7.29 -0.93 -13.48
C HIS A 97 7.06 -2.14 -14.41
N TYR A 98 7.63 -2.06 -15.61
CA TYR A 98 7.75 -3.18 -16.55
C TYR A 98 8.98 -4.04 -16.24
#